data_AF-A3INQ7-F1
#
_entry.id   AF-A3INQ7-F1
#
_cell.length_a   1.000
_cell.length_b   1.000
_cell.length_c   1.000
_cell.angle_alpha   90.00
_cell.angle_beta   90.00
_cell.angle_gamma   90.00
#
_symmetry.space_group_name_H-M   'P 1'
#
loop_
_entity.id
_entity.type
_entity.pdbx_description
1 polymer ?
#
loop_
_entity_poly.entity_id
_entity_poly.type
_entity_poly.pdbx_seq_one_letter_code
_entity_poly.pdbx_strand_id
1 'polypeptide(L)'
;MNLGEPEIVFCDSPLQAKNYIDQRQPSINDYSNYHSLKCELLSLLDKESISRFRSSNVLSPEIRDIFLYEEDILSIAASNFYEILYDYFCFWKSINCELMASNCCEYDFYITELNVKCNQEIWNTVKYLCEECPYMLSFTDVCFVIEKPIELYLDKMIRLHREGQAAVKFIDGYQIYACRGIEIPEKYGKYLYTEWETKWFFQEKNCDLKIALLRGLDYEKFSQETDKNNLYFWLNSISLLSDVLYDIYCWLKINYSEAFFSSDSIKDDKNSKILTNYLPFKIPKEVKELSYYDSENIQLSPDLLFCCFRENHDNHFKIIGKNNNLELENYALPLFCGNNQEMYYILFYEQQKDNFPIWYIDEKCEPKICSASLINLMLSIAECYANGAYHTKFNEKTDKYYLSQDKNKVAEIFRKFNPNYINVWQDIWRKKY
;
A
#
# COMPACT_ATOMS: atom_id res chain seq x y z
N MET A 1 14.28 -32.68 -27.88
CA MET A 1 12.93 -33.12 -28.29
C MET A 1 12.51 -32.20 -29.42
N ASN A 2 11.93 -32.74 -30.50
CA ASN A 2 11.36 -31.92 -31.57
C ASN A 2 9.99 -31.46 -31.06
N LEU A 3 9.98 -30.37 -30.28
CA LEU A 3 8.74 -29.74 -29.84
C LEU A 3 8.12 -29.13 -31.10
N GLY A 4 6.86 -29.46 -31.40
CA GLY A 4 6.14 -28.81 -32.49
C GLY A 4 6.02 -27.30 -32.22
N GLU A 5 5.72 -26.52 -33.27
CA GLU A 5 5.41 -25.10 -33.09
C GLU A 5 4.22 -24.95 -32.11
N PRO A 6 4.33 -24.09 -31.08
CA PRO A 6 3.24 -23.90 -30.13
C PRO A 6 2.04 -23.24 -30.81
N GLU A 7 0.84 -23.66 -30.43
CA GLU A 7 -0.41 -23.02 -30.88
C GLU A 7 -0.51 -21.60 -30.29
N ILE A 8 -0.83 -20.59 -31.10
CA ILE A 8 -1.08 -19.23 -30.61
C ILE A 8 -2.59 -18.98 -30.55
N VAL A 9 -3.10 -18.59 -29.38
CA VAL A 9 -4.50 -18.28 -29.13
C VAL A 9 -4.64 -16.81 -28.74
N PHE A 10 -5.39 -16.05 -29.52
CA PHE A 10 -5.73 -14.67 -29.19
C PHE A 10 -6.99 -14.62 -28.32
N CYS A 11 -6.97 -13.79 -27.28
CA CYS A 11 -8.04 -13.62 -26.32
C CYS A 11 -8.37 -12.13 -26.15
N ASP A 12 -9.65 -11.79 -26.21
CA ASP A 12 -10.17 -10.44 -26.04
C ASP A 12 -10.09 -9.96 -24.57
N SER A 13 -10.02 -10.90 -23.62
CA SER A 13 -9.92 -10.60 -22.19
C SER A 13 -9.26 -11.72 -21.38
N PRO A 14 -8.84 -11.43 -20.14
CA PRO A 14 -8.35 -12.44 -19.21
C PRO A 14 -9.41 -13.51 -18.91
N LEU A 15 -10.69 -13.15 -18.81
CA LEU A 15 -11.76 -14.13 -18.57
C LEU A 15 -11.85 -15.15 -19.72
N GLN A 16 -11.70 -14.71 -20.97
CA GLN A 16 -11.69 -15.62 -22.11
C GLN A 16 -10.47 -16.55 -22.08
N ALA A 17 -9.27 -16.01 -21.81
CA ALA A 17 -8.06 -16.82 -21.66
C ALA A 17 -8.19 -17.86 -20.56
N LYS A 18 -8.77 -17.48 -19.40
CA LYS A 18 -9.07 -18.41 -18.31
C LYS A 18 -9.96 -19.55 -18.77
N ASN A 19 -11.05 -19.25 -19.47
CA ASN A 19 -11.96 -20.28 -19.98
C ASN A 19 -11.26 -21.27 -20.91
N TYR A 20 -10.35 -20.80 -21.77
CA TYR A 20 -9.54 -21.68 -22.61
C TYR A 20 -8.57 -22.55 -21.80
N ILE A 21 -7.90 -21.97 -20.81
CA ILE A 21 -6.98 -22.70 -19.93
C ILE A 21 -7.74 -23.78 -19.15
N ASP A 22 -8.89 -23.46 -18.57
CA ASP A 22 -9.72 -24.39 -17.81
C ASP A 22 -10.21 -25.57 -18.67
N GLN A 23 -10.51 -25.31 -19.95
CA GLN A 23 -10.92 -26.34 -20.91
C GLN A 23 -9.75 -27.23 -21.36
N ARG A 24 -8.57 -26.64 -21.58
CA ARG A 24 -7.41 -27.35 -22.13
C ARG A 24 -6.58 -28.07 -21.07
N GLN A 25 -6.59 -27.56 -19.83
CA GLN A 25 -5.74 -28.02 -18.73
C GLN A 25 -4.28 -28.24 -19.17
N PRO A 26 -3.62 -27.21 -19.74
CA PRO A 26 -2.23 -27.33 -20.15
C PRO A 26 -1.38 -27.77 -18.95
N SER A 27 -0.41 -28.64 -19.19
CA SER A 27 0.41 -29.21 -18.12
C SER A 27 1.16 -28.11 -17.37
N ILE A 28 0.95 -28.05 -16.06
CA ILE A 28 1.60 -27.07 -15.18
C ILE A 28 3.10 -27.35 -15.03
N ASN A 29 3.58 -28.57 -15.28
CA ASN A 29 5.01 -28.87 -15.15
C ASN A 29 5.86 -28.31 -16.31
N ASP A 30 5.20 -27.78 -17.34
CA ASP A 30 5.82 -27.17 -18.52
C ASP A 30 6.28 -25.72 -18.32
N TYR A 31 5.99 -25.11 -17.16
CA TYR A 31 6.35 -23.72 -16.85
C TYR A 31 7.87 -23.46 -16.70
N SER A 32 8.70 -24.49 -16.55
CA SER A 32 10.15 -24.33 -16.38
C SER A 32 10.86 -23.74 -17.61
N ASN A 33 10.22 -23.79 -18.79
CA ASN A 33 10.79 -23.29 -20.04
C ASN A 33 10.70 -21.76 -20.21
N TYR A 34 9.77 -21.06 -19.55
CA TYR A 34 9.67 -19.59 -19.64
C TYR A 34 10.84 -18.88 -18.96
N HIS A 35 11.31 -19.42 -17.82
CA HIS A 35 12.55 -18.93 -17.21
C HIS A 35 13.72 -19.07 -18.17
N SER A 36 13.72 -20.10 -19.04
CA SER A 36 14.71 -20.25 -20.11
C SER A 36 14.59 -19.13 -21.13
N LEU A 37 13.40 -18.84 -21.69
CA LEU A 37 13.23 -17.78 -22.68
C LEU A 37 13.61 -16.39 -22.15
N LYS A 38 13.17 -16.05 -20.92
CA LYS A 38 13.62 -14.81 -20.26
C LYS A 38 15.13 -14.81 -20.06
N CYS A 39 15.71 -15.88 -19.52
CA CYS A 39 17.16 -15.97 -19.32
C CYS A 39 17.95 -15.94 -20.63
N GLU A 40 17.40 -16.48 -21.70
CA GLU A 40 17.96 -16.54 -23.05
C GLU A 40 17.91 -15.17 -23.71
N LEU A 41 16.74 -14.52 -23.76
CA LEU A 41 16.60 -13.12 -24.18
C LEU A 41 17.50 -12.19 -23.37
N LEU A 42 17.52 -12.35 -22.05
CA LEU A 42 18.43 -11.59 -21.17
C LEU A 42 19.89 -11.93 -21.42
N SER A 43 20.25 -13.12 -21.89
CA SER A 43 21.63 -13.49 -22.24
C SER A 43 22.05 -12.98 -23.61
N LEU A 44 21.07 -12.72 -24.49
CA LEU A 44 21.26 -12.16 -25.82
C LEU A 44 21.39 -10.63 -25.79
N LEU A 45 20.78 -9.99 -24.80
CA LEU A 45 21.14 -8.65 -24.34
C LEU A 45 22.45 -8.79 -23.55
N ASP A 46 23.47 -7.99 -23.85
CA ASP A 46 24.79 -8.14 -23.22
C ASP A 46 24.73 -7.95 -21.68
N LYS A 47 24.56 -9.07 -20.96
CA LYS A 47 24.47 -9.12 -19.48
C LYS A 47 25.65 -8.44 -18.82
N GLU A 48 26.82 -8.48 -19.44
CA GLU A 48 28.02 -7.90 -18.87
C GLU A 48 27.95 -6.37 -18.95
N SER A 49 27.45 -5.82 -20.05
CA SER A 49 27.22 -4.38 -20.18
C SER A 49 26.11 -3.89 -19.24
N ILE A 50 24.97 -4.57 -19.18
CA ILE A 50 23.86 -4.20 -18.29
C ILE A 50 24.25 -4.32 -16.81
N SER A 51 24.90 -5.42 -16.42
CA SER A 51 25.35 -5.59 -15.03
C SER A 51 26.41 -4.54 -14.66
N ARG A 52 27.28 -4.13 -15.59
CA ARG A 52 28.18 -2.99 -15.37
C ARG A 52 27.40 -1.70 -15.14
N PHE A 53 26.36 -1.38 -15.91
CA PHE A 53 25.55 -0.17 -15.64
C PHE A 53 24.84 -0.23 -14.28
N ARG A 54 24.28 -1.39 -13.90
CA ARG A 54 23.63 -1.55 -12.60
C ARG A 54 24.61 -1.54 -11.41
N SER A 55 25.83 -2.03 -11.60
CA SER A 55 26.85 -2.16 -10.54
C SER A 55 27.84 -0.99 -10.48
N SER A 56 27.95 -0.21 -11.56
CA SER A 56 28.83 0.94 -11.61
C SER A 56 28.05 2.20 -11.26
N ASN A 57 28.63 3.06 -10.42
CA ASN A 57 28.16 4.43 -10.17
C ASN A 57 28.32 5.33 -11.43
N VAL A 58 28.11 4.79 -12.63
CA VAL A 58 28.29 5.49 -13.92
C VAL A 58 27.13 6.43 -14.18
N LEU A 59 25.92 6.07 -13.73
CA LEU A 59 24.82 7.02 -13.65
C LEU A 59 25.05 7.93 -12.44
N SER A 60 24.80 9.23 -12.63
CA SER A 60 24.73 10.11 -11.46
C SER A 60 23.62 9.60 -10.52
N PRO A 61 23.76 9.78 -9.20
CA PRO A 61 22.73 9.39 -8.24
C PRO A 61 21.34 9.86 -8.67
N GLU A 62 21.24 11.07 -9.23
CA GLU A 62 19.97 11.66 -9.68
C GLU A 62 19.31 10.86 -10.81
N ILE A 63 20.07 10.39 -11.79
CA ILE A 63 19.52 9.58 -12.90
C ILE A 63 19.12 8.19 -12.40
N ARG A 64 19.94 7.58 -11.55
CA ARG A 64 19.62 6.28 -10.95
C ARG A 64 18.33 6.37 -10.12
N ASP A 65 18.17 7.43 -9.35
CA ASP A 65 16.98 7.63 -8.51
C ASP A 65 15.72 7.84 -9.37
N ILE A 66 15.82 8.49 -10.54
CA ILE A 66 14.72 8.58 -11.53
C ILE A 66 14.35 7.20 -12.07
N PHE A 67 15.33 6.36 -12.44
CA PHE A 67 15.05 5.01 -12.94
C PHE A 67 14.42 4.11 -11.88
N LEU A 68 14.98 4.11 -10.67
CA LEU A 68 14.41 3.35 -9.55
C LEU A 68 13.00 3.81 -9.24
N TYR A 69 12.75 5.12 -9.35
CA TYR A 69 11.42 5.69 -9.15
C TYR A 69 10.41 5.27 -10.22
N GLU A 70 10.77 5.32 -11.50
CA GLU A 70 9.91 4.86 -12.59
C GLU A 70 9.68 3.34 -12.54
N GLU A 71 10.73 2.56 -12.27
CA GLU A 71 10.63 1.11 -12.07
C GLU A 71 9.72 0.79 -10.89
N ASP A 72 9.86 1.49 -9.77
CA ASP A 72 9.00 1.33 -8.60
C ASP A 72 7.54 1.68 -8.91
N ILE A 73 7.29 2.78 -9.64
CA ILE A 73 5.94 3.16 -10.05
C ILE A 73 5.32 2.10 -10.96
N LEU A 74 6.05 1.66 -11.99
CA LEU A 74 5.58 0.64 -12.93
C LEU A 74 5.37 -0.70 -12.23
N SER A 75 6.27 -1.05 -11.31
CA SER A 75 6.18 -2.25 -10.48
C SER A 75 4.98 -2.20 -9.55
N ILE A 76 4.70 -1.06 -8.91
CA ILE A 76 3.50 -0.86 -8.08
C ILE A 76 2.24 -0.94 -8.94
N ALA A 77 2.21 -0.26 -10.09
CA ALA A 77 1.07 -0.28 -11.01
C ALA A 77 0.77 -1.70 -11.51
N ALA A 78 1.81 -2.41 -11.97
CA ALA A 78 1.73 -3.78 -12.42
C ALA A 78 1.30 -4.71 -11.27
N SER A 79 1.91 -4.58 -10.09
CA SER A 79 1.55 -5.41 -8.93
C SER A 79 0.09 -5.22 -8.52
N ASN A 80 -0.39 -3.98 -8.48
CA ASN A 80 -1.80 -3.68 -8.17
C ASN A 80 -2.76 -4.24 -9.21
N PHE A 81 -2.40 -4.19 -10.49
CA PHE A 81 -3.17 -4.79 -11.57
C PHE A 81 -3.16 -6.32 -11.47
N TYR A 82 -2.00 -6.90 -11.17
CA TYR A 82 -1.80 -8.33 -11.03
C TYR A 82 -2.50 -8.91 -9.83
N GLU A 83 -2.49 -8.29 -8.65
CA GLU A 83 -3.17 -8.84 -7.48
C GLU A 83 -4.66 -9.07 -7.76
N ILE A 84 -5.28 -8.16 -8.52
CA ILE A 84 -6.67 -8.31 -8.95
C ILE A 84 -6.82 -9.42 -10.00
N LEU A 85 -5.92 -9.53 -10.97
CA LEU A 85 -5.95 -10.64 -11.91
C LEU A 85 -5.56 -11.99 -11.27
N TYR A 86 -4.79 -11.98 -10.19
CA TYR A 86 -4.24 -13.17 -9.53
C TYR A 86 -5.35 -14.07 -9.00
N ASP A 87 -6.45 -13.51 -8.49
CA ASP A 87 -7.62 -14.26 -8.03
C ASP A 87 -8.32 -15.02 -9.18
N TYR A 88 -8.24 -14.53 -10.41
CA TYR A 88 -8.73 -15.26 -11.59
C TYR A 88 -7.80 -16.39 -11.99
N PHE A 89 -6.53 -16.29 -11.63
CA PHE A 89 -5.49 -17.20 -12.06
C PHE A 89 -4.53 -17.56 -10.93
N CYS A 90 -5.02 -18.24 -9.88
CA CYS A 90 -4.24 -18.70 -8.72
C CYS A 90 -2.93 -19.47 -9.06
N PHE A 91 -2.69 -19.78 -10.34
CA PHE A 91 -1.48 -20.37 -10.90
C PHE A 91 -0.42 -19.35 -11.40
N TRP A 92 -0.67 -18.05 -11.39
CA TRP A 92 0.16 -17.02 -12.04
C TRP A 92 1.31 -16.47 -11.18
N LYS A 93 1.92 -17.29 -10.33
CA LYS A 93 3.20 -16.91 -9.70
C LYS A 93 4.37 -16.74 -10.71
N SER A 94 4.12 -16.87 -12.00
CA SER A 94 5.16 -17.14 -13.00
C SER A 94 4.96 -16.53 -14.39
N ILE A 95 3.98 -15.65 -14.61
CA ILE A 95 3.85 -14.95 -15.89
C ILE A 95 4.31 -13.52 -15.73
N ASN A 96 5.52 -13.26 -16.23
CA ASN A 96 6.26 -12.03 -16.06
C ASN A 96 6.25 -11.19 -17.34
N CYS A 97 5.15 -11.19 -18.08
CA CYS A 97 5.06 -10.44 -19.34
C CYS A 97 4.97 -8.93 -19.12
N GLU A 98 4.41 -8.44 -18.01
CA GLU A 98 4.52 -7.03 -17.66
C GLU A 98 5.87 -6.71 -17.01
N LEU A 99 6.51 -7.66 -16.32
CA LEU A 99 7.94 -7.53 -16.05
C LEU A 99 8.72 -7.49 -17.37
N MET A 100 8.25 -8.04 -18.48
CA MET A 100 8.89 -7.79 -19.78
C MET A 100 8.69 -6.34 -20.20
N ALA A 101 7.50 -5.74 -20.10
CA ALA A 101 7.31 -4.32 -20.42
C ALA A 101 8.14 -3.38 -19.51
N SER A 102 8.15 -3.60 -18.19
CA SER A 102 8.92 -2.79 -17.24
C SER A 102 10.43 -3.07 -17.29
N ASN A 103 10.87 -4.30 -17.62
CA ASN A 103 12.28 -4.53 -17.94
C ASN A 103 12.62 -4.00 -19.36
N CYS A 104 11.68 -4.06 -20.30
CA CYS A 104 11.82 -3.56 -21.68
C CYS A 104 12.10 -2.05 -21.64
N CYS A 105 11.45 -1.26 -20.78
CA CYS A 105 11.71 0.18 -20.73
C CYS A 105 13.14 0.51 -20.26
N GLU A 106 13.66 -0.23 -19.28
CA GLU A 106 15.06 -0.10 -18.84
C GLU A 106 16.03 -0.48 -19.98
N TYR A 107 15.78 -1.59 -20.68
CA TYR A 107 16.59 -1.99 -21.83
C TYR A 107 16.50 -1.01 -23.00
N ASP A 108 15.32 -0.46 -23.28
CA ASP A 108 15.13 0.52 -24.35
C ASP A 108 15.94 1.78 -24.06
N PHE A 109 15.97 2.24 -22.81
CA PHE A 109 16.82 3.35 -22.41
C PHE A 109 18.31 3.03 -22.58
N TYR A 110 18.77 1.86 -22.11
CA TYR A 110 20.17 1.46 -22.27
C TYR A 110 20.59 1.38 -23.74
N ILE A 111 19.74 0.82 -24.59
CA ILE A 111 20.04 0.62 -26.01
C ILE A 111 19.94 1.94 -26.77
N THR A 112 18.88 2.71 -26.56
CA THR A 112 18.56 3.92 -27.35
C THR A 112 19.33 5.14 -26.85
N GLU A 113 19.38 5.37 -25.54
CA GLU A 113 19.97 6.58 -24.95
C GLU A 113 21.44 6.38 -24.56
N LEU A 114 21.79 5.21 -24.03
CA LEU A 114 23.19 4.91 -23.65
C LEU A 114 23.98 4.18 -24.74
N ASN A 115 23.35 3.88 -25.88
CA ASN A 115 23.95 3.21 -27.03
C ASN A 115 24.63 1.88 -26.66
N VAL A 116 24.03 1.13 -25.73
CA VAL A 116 24.49 -0.20 -25.33
C VAL A 116 24.32 -1.16 -26.50
N LYS A 117 25.41 -1.85 -26.85
CA LYS A 117 25.39 -2.81 -27.96
C LYS A 117 24.58 -4.05 -27.57
N CYS A 118 23.66 -4.43 -28.44
CA CYS A 118 22.89 -5.66 -28.34
C CYS A 118 22.66 -6.27 -29.73
N ASN A 119 22.06 -7.45 -29.78
CA ASN A 119 21.53 -7.98 -31.04
C ASN A 119 20.25 -7.20 -31.41
N GLN A 120 20.36 -6.30 -32.39
CA GLN A 120 19.27 -5.40 -32.76
C GLN A 120 18.03 -6.13 -33.31
N GLU A 121 18.20 -7.25 -34.00
CA GLU A 121 17.08 -8.03 -34.55
C GLU A 121 16.24 -8.64 -33.42
N ILE A 122 16.91 -9.20 -32.42
CA ILE A 122 16.27 -9.76 -31.23
C ILE A 122 15.63 -8.66 -30.40
N TRP A 123 16.34 -7.54 -30.20
CA TRP A 123 15.78 -6.39 -29.48
C TRP A 123 14.53 -5.84 -30.15
N ASN A 124 14.56 -5.60 -31.46
CA ASN A 124 13.40 -5.10 -32.19
C ASN A 124 12.20 -6.07 -32.09
N THR A 125 12.46 -7.38 -32.09
CA THR A 125 11.42 -8.41 -31.91
C THR A 125 10.82 -8.34 -30.52
N VAL A 126 11.65 -8.28 -29.47
CA VAL A 126 11.19 -8.17 -28.08
C VAL A 126 10.43 -6.88 -27.84
N LYS A 127 10.95 -5.75 -28.35
CA LYS A 127 10.30 -4.45 -28.27
C LYS A 127 8.92 -4.48 -28.91
N TYR A 128 8.83 -5.01 -30.13
CA TYR A 128 7.55 -5.16 -30.83
C TYR A 128 6.56 -6.04 -30.06
N LEU A 129 7.01 -7.15 -29.48
CA LEU A 129 6.17 -7.99 -28.63
C LEU A 129 5.71 -7.25 -27.36
N CYS A 130 6.59 -6.49 -26.72
CA CYS A 130 6.28 -5.65 -25.56
C CYS A 130 5.23 -4.56 -25.90
N GLU A 131 5.28 -3.99 -27.12
CA GLU A 131 4.39 -2.91 -27.57
C GLU A 131 3.02 -3.41 -28.07
N GLU A 132 2.99 -4.55 -28.77
CA GLU A 132 1.79 -5.05 -29.44
C GLU A 132 1.08 -6.19 -28.69
N CYS A 133 1.79 -6.93 -27.82
CA CYS A 133 1.26 -8.08 -27.09
C CYS A 133 1.38 -7.85 -25.57
N PRO A 134 0.51 -7.00 -24.98
CA PRO A 134 0.67 -6.51 -23.60
C PRO A 134 0.63 -7.65 -22.58
N TYR A 135 -0.14 -8.71 -22.86
CA TYR A 135 -0.31 -9.84 -21.96
C TYR A 135 -0.12 -11.14 -22.74
N MET A 136 0.90 -11.92 -22.38
CA MET A 136 1.16 -13.21 -23.00
C MET A 136 1.32 -14.31 -21.97
N LEU A 137 0.70 -15.47 -22.20
CA LEU A 137 0.79 -16.64 -21.34
C LEU A 137 1.37 -17.80 -22.15
N SER A 138 2.65 -18.05 -21.99
CA SER A 138 3.34 -19.11 -22.73
C SER A 138 3.40 -20.42 -21.94
N PHE A 139 3.00 -21.51 -22.58
CA PHE A 139 3.14 -22.91 -22.15
C PHE A 139 4.02 -23.66 -23.17
N THR A 140 4.34 -24.95 -22.92
CA THR A 140 5.19 -25.73 -23.84
C THR A 140 4.57 -25.86 -25.25
N ASP A 141 3.25 -26.01 -25.35
CA ASP A 141 2.53 -26.33 -26.58
C ASP A 141 1.51 -25.26 -27.00
N VAL A 142 1.25 -24.26 -26.16
CA VAL A 142 0.29 -23.18 -26.43
C VAL A 142 0.77 -21.84 -25.87
N CYS A 143 0.49 -20.75 -26.57
CA CYS A 143 0.70 -19.39 -26.11
C CYS A 143 -0.61 -18.62 -26.21
N PHE A 144 -1.07 -18.02 -25.12
CA PHE A 144 -2.22 -17.12 -25.12
C PHE A 144 -1.76 -15.68 -25.22
N VAL A 145 -2.31 -14.91 -26.15
CA VAL A 145 -2.08 -13.46 -26.27
C VAL A 145 -3.39 -12.77 -25.90
N ILE A 146 -3.38 -11.97 -24.84
CA ILE A 146 -4.57 -11.28 -24.33
C ILE A 146 -4.51 -9.81 -24.75
N GLU A 147 -5.61 -9.31 -25.30
CA GLU A 147 -5.78 -7.93 -25.69
C GLU A 147 -5.72 -6.96 -24.52
N LYS A 148 -5.28 -5.72 -24.79
CA LYS A 148 -5.29 -4.65 -23.79
C LYS A 148 -6.72 -4.27 -23.39
N PRO A 149 -6.93 -3.80 -22.15
CA PRO A 149 -8.19 -3.16 -21.81
C PRO A 149 -8.42 -1.93 -22.69
N ILE A 150 -9.68 -1.72 -23.09
CA ILE A 150 -10.12 -0.52 -23.82
C ILE A 150 -10.30 0.69 -22.89
N GLU A 151 -10.42 0.42 -21.59
CA GLU A 151 -10.61 1.41 -20.53
C GLU A 151 -9.82 0.97 -19.29
N LEU A 152 -8.98 1.85 -18.74
CA LEU A 152 -8.18 1.61 -17.53
C LEU A 152 -8.17 2.88 -16.67
N TYR A 153 -8.55 2.76 -15.40
CA TYR A 153 -8.64 3.88 -14.46
C TYR A 153 -7.86 3.59 -13.18
N LEU A 154 -6.98 4.53 -12.84
CA LEU A 154 -6.10 4.47 -11.69
C LEU A 154 -6.36 5.69 -10.78
N ASP A 155 -6.23 5.50 -9.48
CA ASP A 155 -6.23 6.61 -8.52
C ASP A 155 -4.88 7.34 -8.47
N LYS A 156 -4.77 8.36 -7.61
CA LYS A 156 -3.55 9.14 -7.42
C LYS A 156 -2.36 8.33 -6.86
N MET A 157 -2.62 7.12 -6.38
CA MET A 157 -1.62 6.19 -5.88
C MET A 157 -1.35 5.06 -6.89
N ILE A 158 -1.84 5.21 -8.13
CA ILE A 158 -1.60 4.27 -9.22
C ILE A 158 -2.19 2.88 -8.90
N ARG A 159 -3.36 2.89 -8.24
CA ARG A 159 -4.14 1.69 -7.95
C ARG A 159 -5.41 1.67 -8.78
N LEU A 160 -5.85 0.47 -9.21
CA LEU A 160 -7.13 0.31 -9.89
C LEU A 160 -8.27 0.90 -9.06
N HIS A 161 -8.97 1.87 -9.63
CA HIS A 161 -10.03 2.55 -8.93
C HIS A 161 -10.95 3.30 -9.89
N ARG A 162 -12.26 3.05 -9.75
CA ARG A 162 -13.28 3.91 -10.34
C ARG A 162 -14.60 3.76 -9.60
N GLU A 163 -15.18 4.89 -9.22
CA GLU A 163 -16.45 4.94 -8.52
C GLU A 163 -17.63 4.90 -9.50
N GLY A 164 -18.65 4.08 -9.22
CA GLY A 164 -19.86 3.95 -10.03
C GLY A 164 -19.67 3.30 -11.40
N GLN A 165 -18.44 2.92 -11.76
CA GLN A 165 -18.09 2.41 -13.09
C GLN A 165 -16.93 1.40 -12.97
N ALA A 166 -16.77 0.54 -13.98
CA ALA A 166 -15.66 -0.39 -14.02
C ALA A 166 -14.30 0.34 -14.12
N ALA A 167 -13.34 -0.10 -13.30
CA ALA A 167 -11.96 0.39 -13.32
C ALA A 167 -11.19 -0.16 -14.53
N VAL A 168 -11.56 -1.34 -15.02
CA VAL A 168 -11.03 -1.95 -16.24
C VAL A 168 -12.18 -2.43 -17.11
N LYS A 169 -12.11 -2.21 -18.43
CA LYS A 169 -13.01 -2.87 -19.41
C LYS A 169 -12.23 -3.42 -20.58
N PHE A 170 -12.66 -4.57 -21.05
CA PHE A 170 -12.13 -5.27 -22.23
C PHE A 170 -13.12 -5.22 -23.40
N ILE A 171 -12.63 -5.56 -24.59
CA ILE A 171 -13.41 -5.44 -25.84
C ILE A 171 -14.58 -6.43 -25.91
N ASP A 172 -14.47 -7.58 -25.24
CA ASP A 172 -15.55 -8.58 -25.11
C ASP A 172 -16.63 -8.19 -24.09
N GLY A 173 -16.50 -7.03 -23.45
CA GLY A 173 -17.41 -6.54 -22.42
C GLY A 173 -17.11 -7.06 -21.02
N TYR A 174 -16.02 -7.81 -20.81
CA TYR A 174 -15.56 -8.15 -19.47
C TYR A 174 -15.12 -6.89 -18.71
N GLN A 175 -15.53 -6.80 -17.45
CA GLN A 175 -15.36 -5.61 -16.61
C GLN A 175 -14.82 -5.99 -15.25
N ILE A 176 -13.90 -5.17 -14.75
CA ILE A 176 -13.36 -5.27 -13.40
C ILE A 176 -13.72 -3.99 -12.66
N TYR A 177 -14.40 -4.14 -11.53
CA TYR A 177 -14.69 -3.03 -10.63
C TYR A 177 -13.68 -3.06 -9.49
N ALA A 178 -13.09 -1.92 -9.18
CA ALA A 178 -12.07 -1.84 -8.14
C ALA A 178 -12.20 -0.55 -7.33
N CYS A 179 -11.89 -0.68 -6.03
CA CYS A 179 -11.83 0.41 -5.07
C CYS A 179 -10.42 0.47 -4.47
N ARG A 180 -9.57 1.33 -5.04
CA ARG A 180 -8.22 1.61 -4.52
C ARG A 180 -7.36 0.33 -4.42
N GLY A 181 -7.34 -0.45 -5.50
CA GLY A 181 -6.58 -1.71 -5.59
C GLY A 181 -7.32 -2.95 -5.10
N ILE A 182 -8.47 -2.80 -4.44
CA ILE A 182 -9.30 -3.94 -4.02
C ILE A 182 -10.35 -4.18 -5.10
N GLU A 183 -10.36 -5.35 -5.73
CA GLU A 183 -11.47 -5.76 -6.61
C GLU A 183 -12.76 -5.82 -5.80
N ILE A 184 -13.82 -5.18 -6.30
CA ILE A 184 -15.13 -5.21 -5.67
C ILE A 184 -16.16 -5.83 -6.61
N PRO A 185 -17.12 -6.62 -6.08
CA PRO A 185 -18.22 -7.10 -6.87
C PRO A 185 -18.99 -5.97 -7.56
N GLU A 186 -19.52 -6.24 -8.76
CA GLU A 186 -20.37 -5.31 -9.52
C GLU A 186 -21.54 -4.76 -8.68
N LYS A 187 -22.10 -5.57 -7.77
CA LYS A 187 -23.18 -5.16 -6.84
C LYS A 187 -22.82 -3.93 -5.99
N TYR A 188 -21.52 -3.64 -5.79
CA TYR A 188 -21.03 -2.44 -5.13
C TYR A 188 -20.48 -1.44 -6.14
N GLY A 189 -19.66 -1.91 -7.09
CA GLY A 189 -18.86 -1.06 -7.97
C GLY A 189 -19.64 -0.22 -8.98
N LYS A 190 -20.88 -0.61 -9.32
CA LYS A 190 -21.74 0.15 -10.24
C LYS A 190 -22.43 1.37 -9.60
N TYR A 191 -22.29 1.55 -8.29
CA TYR A 191 -22.90 2.64 -7.54
C TYR A 191 -21.86 3.64 -7.09
N LEU A 192 -22.26 4.92 -7.02
CA LEU A 192 -21.46 5.93 -6.36
C LEU A 192 -21.39 5.65 -4.85
N TYR A 193 -20.33 6.08 -4.19
CA TYR A 193 -20.12 6.01 -2.75
C TYR A 193 -21.25 6.67 -1.97
N THR A 194 -21.82 7.76 -2.49
CA THR A 194 -23.00 8.41 -1.91
C THR A 194 -24.23 7.52 -1.91
N GLU A 195 -24.28 6.52 -2.80
CA GLU A 195 -25.36 5.54 -2.92
C GLU A 195 -25.08 4.25 -2.15
N TRP A 196 -23.88 4.10 -1.57
CA TRP A 196 -23.54 2.90 -0.81
C TRP A 196 -24.37 2.80 0.48
N GLU A 197 -24.80 1.58 0.77
CA GLU A 197 -25.61 1.26 1.94
C GLU A 197 -24.78 0.60 3.03
N THR A 198 -24.86 1.09 4.26
CA THR A 198 -24.18 0.50 5.43
C THR A 198 -24.50 -0.97 5.64
N LYS A 199 -25.72 -1.42 5.31
CA LYS A 199 -26.14 -2.81 5.43
C LYS A 199 -25.22 -3.76 4.65
N TRP A 200 -24.64 -3.32 3.52
CA TRP A 200 -23.72 -4.13 2.73
C TRP A 200 -22.47 -4.45 3.52
N PHE A 201 -21.95 -3.48 4.26
CA PHE A 201 -20.79 -3.67 5.13
C PHE A 201 -21.06 -4.76 6.19
N PHE A 202 -22.22 -4.72 6.86
CA PHE A 202 -22.55 -5.71 7.90
C PHE A 202 -22.83 -7.11 7.37
N GLN A 203 -23.28 -7.22 6.12
CA GLN A 203 -23.57 -8.50 5.46
C GLN A 203 -22.34 -9.14 4.80
N GLU A 204 -21.34 -8.33 4.46
CA GLU A 204 -20.11 -8.81 3.84
C GLU A 204 -19.34 -9.72 4.80
N LYS A 205 -18.67 -10.73 4.26
CA LYS A 205 -17.85 -11.68 5.03
C LYS A 205 -16.37 -11.57 4.66
N ASN A 206 -16.07 -11.18 3.41
CA ASN A 206 -14.71 -10.95 2.97
C ASN A 206 -14.15 -9.67 3.64
N CYS A 207 -12.99 -9.79 4.26
CA CYS A 207 -12.36 -8.68 5.00
C CYS A 207 -11.91 -7.54 4.08
N ASP A 208 -11.42 -7.84 2.89
CA ASP A 208 -10.89 -6.85 1.95
C ASP A 208 -12.05 -6.04 1.34
N LEU A 209 -13.15 -6.72 0.99
CA LEU A 209 -14.39 -6.06 0.58
C LEU A 209 -14.97 -5.18 1.69
N LYS A 210 -14.86 -5.61 2.94
CA LYS A 210 -15.23 -4.80 4.11
C LYS A 210 -14.41 -3.52 4.22
N ILE A 211 -13.11 -3.60 3.94
CA ILE A 211 -12.20 -2.45 3.92
C ILE A 211 -12.58 -1.50 2.77
N ALA A 212 -12.82 -2.03 1.57
CA ALA A 212 -13.27 -1.24 0.43
C ALA A 212 -14.60 -0.52 0.74
N LEU A 213 -15.57 -1.24 1.31
CA LEU A 213 -16.85 -0.69 1.75
C LEU A 213 -16.69 0.42 2.79
N LEU A 214 -15.85 0.20 3.81
CA LEU A 214 -15.58 1.22 4.84
C LEU A 214 -14.96 2.49 4.26
N ARG A 215 -14.04 2.36 3.29
CA ARG A 215 -13.39 3.51 2.65
C ARG A 215 -14.40 4.36 1.86
N GLY A 216 -15.28 3.70 1.12
CA GLY A 216 -16.31 4.38 0.31
C GLY A 216 -17.49 4.91 1.10
N LEU A 217 -17.90 4.25 2.19
CA LEU A 217 -19.06 4.69 2.98
C LEU A 217 -18.81 6.06 3.65
N ASP A 218 -19.86 6.88 3.65
CA ASP A 218 -19.91 8.09 4.44
C ASP A 218 -19.91 7.71 5.92
N TYR A 219 -18.94 8.21 6.68
CA TYR A 219 -18.82 7.86 8.09
C TYR A 219 -19.93 8.45 8.95
N GLU A 220 -20.41 9.67 8.67
CA GLU A 220 -21.48 10.26 9.47
C GLU A 220 -22.73 9.40 9.34
N LYS A 221 -23.11 9.06 8.10
CA LYS A 221 -24.18 8.10 7.81
C LYS A 221 -23.90 6.76 8.49
N PHE A 222 -22.67 6.25 8.36
CA PHE A 222 -22.28 4.97 8.93
C PHE A 222 -22.41 4.94 10.46
N SER A 223 -21.89 5.95 11.14
CA SER A 223 -21.90 6.06 12.60
C SER A 223 -23.30 6.22 13.20
N GLN A 224 -24.21 6.87 12.47
CA GLN A 224 -25.61 7.02 12.89
C GLN A 224 -26.39 5.71 12.75
N GLU A 225 -26.11 4.93 11.70
CA GLU A 225 -26.79 3.67 11.41
C GLU A 225 -26.17 2.47 12.16
N THR A 226 -24.99 2.64 12.75
CA THR A 226 -24.30 1.61 13.53
C THR A 226 -24.62 1.75 15.01
N ASP A 227 -25.15 0.69 15.63
CA ASP A 227 -25.26 0.62 17.09
C ASP A 227 -23.89 0.87 17.73
N LYS A 228 -23.83 1.67 18.81
CA LYS A 228 -22.56 2.00 19.51
C LYS A 228 -21.74 0.78 19.90
N ASN A 229 -22.38 -0.37 20.12
CA ASN A 229 -21.74 -1.64 20.45
C ASN A 229 -21.08 -2.32 19.22
N ASN A 230 -21.53 -2.04 18.00
CA ASN A 230 -20.97 -2.58 16.75
C ASN A 230 -19.84 -1.72 16.18
N LEU A 231 -19.67 -0.48 16.64
CA LEU A 231 -18.56 0.40 16.27
C LEU A 231 -17.19 -0.16 16.70
N TYR A 232 -17.17 -1.16 17.58
CA TYR A 232 -15.96 -1.85 18.06
C TYR A 232 -15.61 -3.11 17.25
N PHE A 233 -16.51 -3.59 16.37
CA PHE A 233 -16.30 -4.82 15.61
C PHE A 233 -15.15 -4.71 14.58
N TRP A 234 -14.79 -3.49 14.20
CA TRP A 234 -13.70 -3.16 13.28
C TRP A 234 -12.29 -3.46 13.81
N LEU A 235 -12.14 -3.55 15.15
CA LEU A 235 -10.86 -3.73 15.83
C LEU A 235 -10.22 -5.12 15.59
N ASN A 236 -10.94 -6.05 14.98
CA ASN A 236 -10.45 -7.42 14.79
C ASN A 236 -9.77 -7.68 13.44
N SER A 237 -9.81 -6.75 12.49
CA SER A 237 -9.24 -6.93 11.15
C SER A 237 -7.76 -6.57 11.13
N ILE A 238 -6.89 -7.56 11.30
CA ILE A 238 -5.42 -7.42 11.17
C ILE A 238 -5.07 -6.76 9.84
N SER A 239 -5.63 -7.26 8.73
CA SER A 239 -5.25 -6.79 7.39
C SER A 239 -5.39 -5.28 7.22
N LEU A 240 -6.38 -4.66 7.88
CA LEU A 240 -6.67 -3.25 7.69
C LEU A 240 -5.54 -2.32 8.14
N LEU A 241 -4.80 -2.65 9.22
CA LEU A 241 -3.71 -1.77 9.65
C LEU A 241 -2.50 -1.91 8.73
N SER A 242 -2.12 -3.14 8.36
CA SER A 242 -1.09 -3.42 7.36
C SER A 242 -1.37 -2.70 6.04
N ASP A 243 -2.61 -2.79 5.52
CA ASP A 243 -2.99 -2.15 4.26
C ASP A 243 -2.89 -0.63 4.35
N VAL A 244 -3.31 -0.05 5.47
CA VAL A 244 -3.26 1.40 5.71
C VAL A 244 -1.81 1.88 5.86
N LEU A 245 -0.95 1.12 6.54
CA LEU A 245 0.47 1.41 6.64
C LEU A 245 1.16 1.29 5.29
N TYR A 246 0.81 0.27 4.51
CA TYR A 246 1.31 0.08 3.15
C TYR A 246 0.90 1.24 2.24
N ASP A 247 -0.35 1.71 2.33
CA ASP A 247 -0.81 2.88 1.59
C ASP A 247 0.00 4.14 1.93
N ILE A 248 0.23 4.39 3.22
CA ILE A 248 1.07 5.52 3.67
C ILE A 248 2.50 5.36 3.13
N TYR A 249 3.07 4.16 3.24
CA TYR A 249 4.41 3.84 2.75
C TYR A 249 4.54 4.07 1.25
N CYS A 250 3.63 3.53 0.43
CA CYS A 250 3.62 3.71 -1.02
C CYS A 250 3.52 5.19 -1.39
N TRP A 251 2.65 5.95 -0.70
CA TRP A 251 2.55 7.37 -0.97
C TRP A 251 3.84 8.11 -0.65
N LEU A 252 4.45 7.86 0.52
CA LEU A 252 5.71 8.49 0.93
C LEU A 252 6.85 8.11 0.00
N LYS A 253 6.91 6.84 -0.41
CA LYS A 253 7.86 6.32 -1.40
C LYS A 253 7.79 7.11 -2.72
N ILE A 254 6.57 7.33 -3.20
CA ILE A 254 6.33 8.01 -4.47
C ILE A 254 6.53 9.53 -4.34
N ASN A 255 6.10 10.16 -3.24
CA ASN A 255 5.99 11.61 -3.21
C ASN A 255 7.06 12.30 -2.35
N TYR A 256 7.80 11.54 -1.53
CA TYR A 256 8.70 12.07 -0.49
C TYR A 256 9.96 11.20 -0.29
N SER A 257 10.79 11.13 -1.33
CA SER A 257 11.99 10.27 -1.39
C SER A 257 13.06 10.58 -0.33
N GLU A 258 13.15 11.81 0.17
CA GLU A 258 14.14 12.18 1.21
C GLU A 258 13.87 11.49 2.57
N ALA A 259 12.67 10.96 2.80
CA ALA A 259 12.32 10.30 4.05
C ALA A 259 12.72 8.82 4.12
N PHE A 260 13.52 8.30 3.19
CA PHE A 260 13.62 6.85 3.04
C PHE A 260 14.29 6.12 4.21
N PHE A 261 13.44 5.34 4.88
CA PHE A 261 13.64 4.01 5.42
C PHE A 261 14.83 3.27 4.79
N SER A 262 15.77 2.77 5.59
CA SER A 262 16.61 1.67 5.11
C SER A 262 15.68 0.47 4.93
N SER A 263 15.51 -0.06 3.72
CA SER A 263 14.74 -1.30 3.46
C SER A 263 15.17 -2.47 4.37
N ASP A 264 16.38 -2.40 4.92
CA ASP A 264 16.97 -3.37 5.85
C ASP A 264 16.40 -3.30 7.28
N SER A 265 15.48 -2.38 7.58
CA SER A 265 14.92 -2.20 8.92
C SER A 265 13.62 -2.96 9.18
N ILE A 266 13.07 -3.72 8.22
CA ILE A 266 12.07 -4.75 8.53
C ILE A 266 12.83 -5.92 9.19
N LYS A 267 13.30 -5.71 10.42
CA LYS A 267 14.12 -6.65 11.18
C LYS A 267 13.23 -7.52 12.06
N ASP A 268 13.41 -8.82 11.86
CA ASP A 268 13.43 -9.94 12.80
C ASP A 268 12.45 -9.94 13.99
N ASP A 269 11.82 -11.10 14.22
CA ASP A 269 10.82 -11.40 15.27
C ASP A 269 11.29 -11.13 16.73
N LYS A 270 12.49 -10.59 16.93
CA LYS A 270 13.06 -10.19 18.22
C LYS A 270 12.30 -9.05 18.89
N ASN A 271 11.92 -7.99 18.18
CA ASN A 271 11.22 -6.84 18.80
C ASN A 271 9.81 -7.24 19.28
N SER A 272 9.14 -8.11 18.51
CA SER A 272 7.83 -8.68 18.88
C SER A 272 7.92 -9.51 20.18
N LYS A 273 9.01 -10.27 20.37
CA LYS A 273 9.27 -11.09 21.57
C LYS A 273 9.60 -10.28 22.80
N ILE A 274 10.33 -9.17 22.65
CA ILE A 274 10.61 -8.24 23.75
C ILE A 274 9.27 -7.72 24.30
N LEU A 275 8.36 -7.30 23.43
CA LEU A 275 7.07 -6.76 23.82
C LEU A 275 6.19 -7.70 24.65
N THR A 276 6.09 -8.95 24.23
CA THR A 276 5.23 -9.93 24.91
C THR A 276 5.80 -10.46 26.22
N ASN A 277 7.12 -10.36 26.43
CA ASN A 277 7.77 -10.96 27.60
C ASN A 277 7.89 -10.00 28.79
N TYR A 278 7.89 -8.68 28.56
CA TYR A 278 8.15 -7.68 29.61
C TYR A 278 6.91 -6.92 30.10
N LEU A 279 5.79 -6.99 29.39
CA LEU A 279 4.57 -6.27 29.79
C LEU A 279 3.62 -7.21 30.57
N PRO A 280 3.07 -6.77 31.71
CA PRO A 280 2.16 -7.59 32.52
C PRO A 280 0.73 -7.66 31.92
N PHE A 281 0.53 -7.12 30.71
CA PHE A 281 -0.77 -7.04 30.04
C PHE A 281 -0.67 -7.53 28.60
N LYS A 282 -1.83 -7.91 28.06
CA LYS A 282 -1.97 -8.32 26.66
C LYS A 282 -1.95 -7.08 25.77
N ILE A 283 -0.96 -7.01 24.88
CA ILE A 283 -0.86 -5.93 23.89
C ILE A 283 -1.98 -6.07 22.85
N PRO A 284 -2.65 -4.97 22.44
CA PRO A 284 -3.67 -5.00 21.41
C PRO A 284 -3.05 -5.47 20.11
N LYS A 285 -3.84 -6.18 19.31
CA LYS A 285 -3.37 -6.85 18.10
C LYS A 285 -2.77 -5.86 17.11
N GLU A 286 -3.41 -4.70 16.98
CA GLU A 286 -3.05 -3.59 16.11
C GLU A 286 -1.73 -2.93 16.53
N VAL A 287 -1.48 -2.84 17.84
CA VAL A 287 -0.20 -2.32 18.36
C VAL A 287 0.93 -3.32 18.10
N LYS A 288 0.66 -4.62 18.28
CA LYS A 288 1.61 -5.67 17.94
C LYS A 288 1.94 -5.65 16.45
N GLU A 289 0.96 -5.40 15.61
CA GLU A 289 1.17 -5.31 14.16
C GLU A 289 1.99 -4.07 13.77
N LEU A 290 1.66 -2.92 14.35
CA LEU A 290 2.43 -1.69 14.18
C LEU A 290 3.90 -1.88 14.60
N SER A 291 4.18 -2.76 15.57
CA SER A 291 5.55 -3.09 15.98
C SER A 291 6.40 -3.79 14.92
N TYR A 292 5.79 -4.46 13.93
CA TYR A 292 6.53 -5.04 12.82
C TYR A 292 7.08 -3.99 11.85
N TYR A 293 6.51 -2.78 11.88
CA TYR A 293 6.92 -1.64 11.08
C TYR A 293 7.80 -0.66 11.87
N ASP A 294 8.31 -1.08 13.03
CA ASP A 294 9.18 -0.23 13.85
C ASP A 294 10.56 -0.06 13.22
N SER A 295 10.62 0.92 12.31
CA SER A 295 11.86 1.48 11.82
C SER A 295 12.08 2.85 12.45
N GLU A 296 13.34 3.18 12.70
CA GLU A 296 13.71 4.42 13.36
C GLU A 296 13.20 5.63 12.55
N ASN A 297 12.31 6.43 13.15
CA ASN A 297 11.85 7.73 12.65
C ASN A 297 10.88 7.73 11.45
N ILE A 298 9.94 6.77 11.38
CA ILE A 298 8.86 6.90 10.39
C ILE A 298 8.05 8.17 10.65
N GLN A 299 8.12 9.13 9.73
CA GLN A 299 7.19 10.26 9.74
C GLN A 299 5.87 9.86 9.10
N LEU A 300 4.84 9.63 9.92
CA LEU A 300 3.53 9.19 9.44
C LEU A 300 2.68 10.35 8.92
N SER A 301 2.83 11.54 9.49
CA SER A 301 2.18 12.76 9.02
C SER A 301 3.05 13.99 9.33
N PRO A 302 2.70 15.20 8.85
CA PRO A 302 3.39 16.41 9.26
C PRO A 302 3.47 16.51 10.79
N ASP A 303 4.69 16.57 11.31
CA ASP A 303 4.98 16.64 12.74
C ASP A 303 4.47 15.46 13.60
N LEU A 304 4.31 14.26 13.03
CA LEU A 304 3.98 13.04 13.76
C LEU A 304 4.96 11.92 13.38
N LEU A 305 5.81 11.55 14.33
CA LEU A 305 6.81 10.50 14.19
C LEU A 305 6.33 9.23 14.90
N PHE A 306 6.64 8.09 14.31
CA PHE A 306 6.51 6.81 14.97
C PHE A 306 7.66 6.63 15.97
N CYS A 307 7.29 6.40 17.23
CA CYS A 307 8.24 6.41 18.35
C CYS A 307 8.00 5.21 19.28
N CYS A 308 7.30 4.18 18.81
CA CYS A 308 7.06 3.01 19.62
C CYS A 308 8.38 2.25 19.85
N PHE A 309 8.53 1.63 21.02
CA PHE A 309 9.59 0.65 21.34
C PHE A 309 11.06 1.09 21.31
N ARG A 310 11.38 2.39 21.28
CA ARG A 310 12.79 2.84 21.38
C ARG A 310 13.43 2.35 22.70
N GLU A 311 14.63 1.79 22.60
CA GLU A 311 15.35 1.12 23.71
C GLU A 311 15.63 1.99 24.96
N ASN A 312 15.44 3.31 24.87
CA ASN A 312 15.67 4.26 25.98
C ASN A 312 14.43 4.52 26.87
N HIS A 313 13.39 3.69 26.82
CA HIS A 313 12.10 3.97 27.47
C HIS A 313 11.96 3.54 28.94
N ASP A 314 13.00 3.04 29.62
CA ASP A 314 12.96 2.73 31.07
C ASP A 314 12.45 3.92 31.92
N ASN A 315 12.56 5.15 31.42
CA ASN A 315 12.06 6.36 32.08
C ASN A 315 10.63 6.77 31.68
N HIS A 316 10.12 6.43 30.49
CA HIS A 316 8.87 7.00 29.99
C HIS A 316 7.59 6.33 30.55
N PHE A 317 7.64 5.05 30.88
CA PHE A 317 6.51 4.35 31.50
C PHE A 317 6.14 4.91 32.89
N LYS A 318 7.06 5.63 33.56
CA LYS A 318 6.85 6.20 34.91
C LYS A 318 6.45 7.68 34.91
N ILE A 319 6.56 8.42 33.80
CA ILE A 319 6.44 9.89 33.79
C ILE A 319 5.01 10.38 34.02
N ILE A 320 3.99 9.65 33.56
CA ILE A 320 2.59 10.13 33.66
C ILE A 320 2.06 10.09 35.11
N GLY A 321 2.68 9.29 35.99
CA GLY A 321 2.23 9.15 37.38
C GLY A 321 2.65 10.27 38.34
N LYS A 322 3.72 11.03 38.05
CA LYS A 322 4.31 11.94 39.06
C LYS A 322 3.66 13.32 39.17
N ASN A 323 3.01 13.84 38.12
CA ASN A 323 2.55 15.24 38.11
C ASN A 323 1.02 15.42 38.28
N ASN A 324 0.20 14.37 38.12
CA ASN A 324 -1.26 14.53 37.96
C ASN A 324 -2.13 13.79 39.00
N ASN A 325 -1.61 13.35 40.16
CA ASN A 325 -2.39 12.59 41.16
C ASN A 325 -3.15 11.38 40.59
N LEU A 326 -2.68 10.80 39.48
CA LEU A 326 -3.22 9.55 38.93
C LEU A 326 -2.60 8.40 39.73
N GLU A 327 -3.23 8.04 40.86
CA GLU A 327 -2.83 6.94 41.76
C GLU A 327 -3.01 5.52 41.15
N LEU A 328 -2.95 5.36 39.83
CA LEU A 328 -3.29 4.08 39.19
C LEU A 328 -2.08 3.43 38.54
N GLU A 329 -1.98 2.12 38.75
CA GLU A 329 -1.12 1.11 38.12
C GLU A 329 -1.39 0.96 36.60
N ASN A 330 -1.66 2.06 35.92
CA ASN A 330 -1.93 2.08 34.49
C ASN A 330 -0.61 2.17 33.73
N TYR A 331 -0.41 1.27 32.79
CA TYR A 331 0.72 1.31 31.89
C TYR A 331 0.36 2.16 30.67
N ALA A 332 1.17 3.16 30.36
CA ALA A 332 1.03 3.95 29.15
C ALA A 332 2.06 3.50 28.12
N LEU A 333 1.61 3.14 26.92
CA LEU A 333 2.50 2.79 25.82
C LEU A 333 2.52 3.92 24.80
N PRO A 334 3.63 4.68 24.69
CA PRO A 334 3.80 5.68 23.65
C PRO A 334 3.83 5.00 22.29
N LEU A 335 3.04 5.51 21.35
CA LEU A 335 2.99 5.06 19.95
C LEU A 335 3.66 6.07 19.03
N PHE A 336 3.32 7.34 19.19
CA PHE A 336 3.79 8.42 18.34
C PHE A 336 4.32 9.58 19.18
N CYS A 337 5.28 10.31 18.63
CA CYS A 337 5.76 11.55 19.19
C CYS A 337 5.70 12.65 18.13
N GLY A 338 5.26 13.83 18.52
CA GLY A 338 5.30 14.98 17.63
C GLY A 338 6.54 15.84 17.84
N ASN A 339 6.75 16.78 16.93
CA ASN A 339 7.97 17.58 16.89
C ASN A 339 8.16 18.50 18.12
N ASN A 340 7.10 18.84 18.85
CA ASN A 340 7.16 19.68 20.05
C ASN A 340 7.03 18.86 21.33
N GLN A 341 7.54 17.62 21.33
CA GLN A 341 7.52 16.70 22.47
C GLN A 341 6.11 16.24 22.89
N GLU A 342 5.07 16.51 22.08
CA GLU A 342 3.78 15.88 22.31
C GLU A 342 3.87 14.35 22.16
N MET A 343 3.11 13.62 22.98
CA MET A 343 3.06 12.17 22.93
C MET A 343 1.65 11.67 22.68
N TYR A 344 1.56 10.63 21.87
CA TYR A 344 0.34 9.90 21.58
C TYR A 344 0.51 8.47 22.09
N TYR A 345 -0.39 8.01 22.96
CA TYR A 345 -0.20 6.76 23.68
C TYR A 345 -1.51 6.03 23.93
N ILE A 346 -1.41 4.73 24.24
CA ILE A 346 -2.52 3.91 24.71
C ILE A 346 -2.35 3.68 26.22
N LEU A 347 -3.47 3.71 26.95
CA LEU A 347 -3.52 3.32 28.35
C LEU A 347 -3.99 1.86 28.48
N PHE A 348 -3.27 1.10 29.29
CA PHE A 348 -3.63 -0.25 29.71
C PHE A 348 -4.17 -0.23 31.12
N TYR A 349 -5.31 -0.88 31.29
CA TYR A 349 -5.97 -1.10 32.57
C TYR A 349 -5.92 -2.59 32.92
N GLU A 350 -5.91 -2.93 34.21
CA GLU A 350 -5.97 -4.34 34.66
C GLU A 350 -7.21 -5.07 34.12
N GLN A 351 -8.34 -4.35 34.01
CA GLN A 351 -9.54 -4.86 33.38
C GLN A 351 -9.41 -4.68 31.86
N GLN A 352 -9.22 -5.80 31.15
CA GLN A 352 -9.14 -5.81 29.69
C GLN A 352 -10.41 -5.18 29.11
N LYS A 353 -10.24 -3.99 28.51
CA LYS A 353 -11.23 -3.39 27.64
C LYS A 353 -10.91 -3.80 26.22
N ASP A 354 -11.94 -4.05 25.42
CA ASP A 354 -11.79 -4.29 23.99
C ASP A 354 -11.46 -3.02 23.20
N ASN A 355 -11.39 -1.85 23.87
CA ASN A 355 -11.15 -0.57 23.23
C ASN A 355 -9.94 0.16 23.84
N PHE A 356 -9.03 0.58 22.96
CA PHE A 356 -7.79 1.28 23.28
C PHE A 356 -7.77 2.65 22.57
N PRO A 357 -8.42 3.67 23.16
CA PRO A 357 -8.38 5.02 22.61
C PRO A 357 -6.96 5.57 22.61
N ILE A 358 -6.68 6.43 21.64
CA ILE A 358 -5.39 7.13 21.55
C ILE A 358 -5.49 8.40 22.38
N TRP A 359 -4.67 8.46 23.40
CA TRP A 359 -4.48 9.63 24.24
C TRP A 359 -3.40 10.51 23.65
N TYR A 360 -3.58 11.81 23.80
CA TYR A 360 -2.65 12.87 23.43
C TYR A 360 -2.30 13.65 24.70
N ILE A 361 -1.02 13.94 24.88
CA ILE A 361 -0.50 14.83 25.92
C ILE A 361 0.56 15.77 25.34
N ASP A 362 0.57 16.99 25.86
CA ASP A 362 1.55 18.05 25.62
C ASP A 362 1.87 18.67 26.99
N GLU A 363 3.09 19.20 27.17
CA GLU A 363 3.57 19.77 28.45
C GLU A 363 2.60 20.75 29.10
N LYS A 364 1.80 21.45 28.28
CA LYS A 364 0.91 22.53 28.71
C LYS A 364 -0.54 22.10 28.88
N CYS A 365 -0.89 20.83 28.69
CA CYS A 365 -2.29 20.40 28.68
C CYS A 365 -2.52 19.09 29.41
N GLU A 366 -3.72 18.98 29.98
CA GLU A 366 -4.21 17.71 30.48
C GLU A 366 -4.32 16.68 29.34
N PRO A 367 -4.11 15.38 29.62
CA PRO A 367 -4.32 14.32 28.65
C PRO A 367 -5.73 14.34 28.05
N LYS A 368 -5.82 14.23 26.72
CA LYS A 368 -7.10 14.19 26.00
C LYS A 368 -7.13 12.98 25.08
N ILE A 369 -8.31 12.40 24.84
CA ILE A 369 -8.47 11.38 23.80
C ILE A 369 -8.55 12.10 22.45
N CYS A 370 -7.68 11.72 21.50
CA CYS A 370 -7.66 12.27 20.15
C CYS A 370 -8.20 11.28 19.10
N SER A 371 -8.27 9.99 19.41
CA SER A 371 -8.86 8.99 18.50
C SER A 371 -9.54 7.88 19.29
N ALA A 372 -10.63 7.34 18.71
CA ALA A 372 -11.34 6.21 19.31
C ALA A 372 -10.48 4.95 19.37
N SER A 373 -9.58 4.78 18.40
CA SER A 373 -8.70 3.62 18.23
C SER A 373 -7.46 3.97 17.42
N LEU A 374 -6.48 3.07 17.41
CA LEU A 374 -5.32 3.17 16.53
C LEU A 374 -5.73 3.12 15.04
N ILE A 375 -6.63 2.21 14.68
CA ILE A 375 -7.12 2.04 13.30
C ILE A 375 -7.73 3.34 12.76
N ASN A 376 -8.60 4.02 13.53
CA ASN A 376 -9.24 5.26 13.07
C ASN A 376 -8.23 6.39 12.84
N LEU A 377 -7.19 6.46 13.68
CA LEU A 377 -6.11 7.42 13.50
C LEU A 377 -5.34 7.12 12.20
N MET A 378 -4.96 5.87 11.99
CA MET A 378 -4.21 5.45 10.83
C MET A 378 -5.01 5.62 9.53
N LEU A 379 -6.30 5.28 9.53
CA LEU A 379 -7.22 5.54 8.40
C LEU A 379 -7.31 7.04 8.08
N SER A 380 -7.39 7.91 9.09
CA SER A 380 -7.39 9.36 8.89
C SER A 380 -6.13 9.83 8.19
N ILE A 381 -4.97 9.29 8.61
CA ILE A 381 -3.67 9.63 8.04
C ILE A 381 -3.56 9.16 6.57
N ALA A 382 -3.91 7.90 6.28
CA ALA A 382 -3.89 7.38 4.92
C ALA A 382 -4.85 8.13 3.99
N GLU A 383 -6.06 8.45 4.47
CA GLU A 383 -7.03 9.23 3.70
C GLU A 383 -6.52 10.65 3.40
N CYS A 384 -5.75 11.25 4.33
CA CYS A 384 -5.11 12.55 4.10
C CYS A 384 -4.11 12.51 2.94
N TYR A 385 -3.31 11.45 2.81
CA TYR A 385 -2.43 11.27 1.65
C TYR A 385 -3.22 11.04 0.36
N ALA A 386 -4.20 10.13 0.38
CA ALA A 386 -5.01 9.80 -0.80
C ALA A 386 -5.74 11.02 -1.39
N ASN A 387 -6.17 11.97 -0.55
CA ASN A 387 -6.91 13.16 -0.98
C ASN A 387 -6.03 14.41 -1.17
N GLY A 388 -4.71 14.29 -1.00
CA GLY A 388 -3.77 15.41 -1.08
C GLY A 388 -3.98 16.44 0.03
N ALA A 389 -4.55 16.03 1.17
CA ALA A 389 -4.56 16.82 2.39
C ALA A 389 -3.15 16.88 2.97
N TYR A 390 -2.39 15.79 2.88
CA TYR A 390 -0.93 15.78 3.04
C TYR A 390 -0.27 15.83 1.67
N HIS A 391 0.81 16.61 1.56
CA HIS A 391 1.55 16.83 0.32
C HIS A 391 2.98 17.27 0.64
N THR A 392 3.89 17.09 -0.31
CA THR A 392 5.25 17.60 -0.19
C THR A 392 5.34 19.07 -0.63
N LYS A 393 6.25 19.81 -0.01
CA LYS A 393 6.65 21.16 -0.40
C LYS A 393 8.16 21.24 -0.48
N PHE A 394 8.64 21.96 -1.48
CA PHE A 394 10.06 22.27 -1.62
C PHE A 394 10.40 23.54 -0.85
N ASN A 395 11.44 23.49 -0.03
CA ASN A 395 11.97 24.66 0.67
C ASN A 395 13.23 25.16 -0.06
N GLU A 396 13.07 26.24 -0.82
CA GLU A 396 14.14 26.87 -1.61
C GLU A 396 15.37 27.27 -0.77
N LYS A 397 15.20 27.53 0.53
CA LYS A 397 16.31 27.95 1.40
C LYS A 397 17.17 26.78 1.85
N THR A 398 16.56 25.63 2.06
CA THR A 398 17.25 24.43 2.55
C THR A 398 17.57 23.45 1.44
N ASP A 399 17.01 23.66 0.24
CA ASP A 399 17.08 22.73 -0.89
C ASP A 399 16.60 21.33 -0.49
N LYS A 400 15.47 21.29 0.24
CA LYS A 400 14.90 20.05 0.79
C LYS A 400 13.40 20.03 0.65
N TYR A 401 12.86 18.84 0.43
CA TYR A 401 11.43 18.62 0.52
C TYR A 401 11.01 18.45 1.98
N TYR A 402 9.77 18.81 2.30
CA TYR A 402 9.17 18.53 3.60
C TYR A 402 7.69 18.23 3.46
N LEU A 403 7.15 17.44 4.39
CA LEU A 403 5.72 17.17 4.46
C LEU A 403 4.95 18.39 5.00
N SER A 404 3.90 18.75 4.27
CA SER A 404 2.99 19.85 4.57
C SER A 404 1.54 19.35 4.57
N GLN A 405 0.64 20.16 5.11
CA GLN A 405 -0.79 19.83 5.19
C GLN A 405 -1.71 20.99 4.81
N ASP A 406 -2.84 20.64 4.18
CA ASP A 406 -4.02 21.49 4.01
C ASP A 406 -4.97 21.27 5.19
N LYS A 407 -4.98 22.22 6.13
CA LYS A 407 -5.73 22.10 7.40
C LYS A 407 -7.23 21.90 7.20
N ASN A 408 -7.83 22.46 6.15
CA ASN A 408 -9.27 22.34 5.93
C ASN A 408 -9.63 20.91 5.51
N LYS A 409 -8.88 20.37 4.55
CA LYS A 409 -9.04 18.97 4.11
C LYS A 409 -8.75 17.98 5.23
N VAL A 410 -7.67 18.21 5.99
CA VAL A 410 -7.33 17.36 7.14
C VAL A 410 -8.48 17.39 8.17
N ALA A 411 -9.04 18.56 8.47
CA ALA A 411 -10.16 18.67 9.40
C ALA A 411 -11.41 17.91 8.93
N GLU A 412 -11.74 17.95 7.63
CA GLU A 412 -12.85 17.17 7.07
C GLU A 412 -12.62 15.67 7.16
N ILE A 413 -11.42 15.21 6.82
CA ILE A 413 -11.03 13.80 6.89
C ILE A 413 -11.01 13.29 8.34
N PHE A 414 -10.45 14.05 9.28
CA PHE A 414 -10.46 13.68 10.69
C PHE A 414 -11.87 13.75 11.28
N ARG A 415 -12.74 14.64 10.81
CA ARG A 415 -14.16 14.62 11.18
C ARG A 415 -14.84 13.34 10.71
N LYS A 416 -14.50 12.85 9.51
CA LYS A 416 -14.96 11.55 9.01
C LYS A 416 -14.60 10.45 10.01
N PHE A 417 -13.33 10.16 10.30
CA PHE A 417 -13.02 8.96 11.12
C PHE A 417 -13.00 9.18 12.65
N ASN A 418 -12.95 10.43 13.11
CA ASN A 418 -12.82 10.80 14.52
C ASN A 418 -13.77 11.95 14.92
N PRO A 419 -15.09 11.88 14.63
CA PRO A 419 -16.00 13.02 14.80
C PRO A 419 -16.07 13.51 16.24
N ASN A 420 -16.02 12.60 17.22
CA ASN A 420 -16.10 12.94 18.65
C ASN A 420 -14.83 13.66 19.18
N TYR A 421 -13.73 13.64 18.41
CA TYR A 421 -12.42 14.16 18.84
C TYR A 421 -11.90 15.27 17.94
N ILE A 422 -12.69 15.77 16.99
CA ILE A 422 -12.26 16.81 16.04
C ILE A 422 -11.80 18.09 16.74
N ASN A 423 -12.45 18.48 17.84
CA ASN A 423 -12.06 19.66 18.60
C ASN A 423 -10.66 19.51 19.21
N VAL A 424 -10.27 18.29 19.63
CA VAL A 424 -8.93 18.00 20.14
C VAL A 424 -7.90 18.19 19.03
N TRP A 425 -8.17 17.68 17.83
CA TRP A 425 -7.29 17.87 16.67
C TRP A 425 -7.16 19.32 16.24
N GLN A 426 -8.26 20.07 16.23
CA GLN A 426 -8.22 21.51 15.95
C GLN A 426 -7.36 22.27 16.97
N ASP A 427 -7.45 21.92 18.26
CA ASP A 427 -6.58 22.49 19.29
C ASP A 427 -5.11 22.13 19.06
N ILE A 428 -4.81 20.87 18.72
CA ILE A 428 -3.45 20.42 18.38
C ILE A 428 -2.88 21.23 17.22
N TRP A 429 -3.64 21.40 16.13
CA TRP A 429 -3.18 22.12 14.94
C TRP A 429 -3.06 23.64 15.15
N ARG A 430 -3.83 24.22 16.08
CA ARG A 430 -3.71 25.64 16.45
C ARG A 430 -2.45 25.95 17.24
N LYS A 431 -1.90 24.99 18.00
CA LYS A 431 -0.70 25.21 18.81
C LYS A 431 0.60 25.18 18.01
N LYS A 432 0.61 24.51 16.86
CA LYS A 432 1.83 24.30 16.03
C LYS A 432 2.22 25.53 15.20
N TYR A 433 1.37 26.56 15.15
CA TYR A 433 1.53 27.76 14.32
C TYR A 433 1.00 28.98 15.07
#